data_AF-A0AAD7X3T6-F1
#
_entry.id   AF-A0AAD7X3T6-F1
#
_cell.length_a   1.000
_cell.length_b   1.000
_cell.length_c   1.000
_cell.angle_alpha   90.00
_cell.angle_beta   90.00
_cell.angle_gamma   90.00
#
_symmetry.space_group_name_H-M   'P 1'
#
loop_
_entity.id
_entity.type
_entity.pdbx_description
1 polymer ?
#
loop_
_entity_poly.entity_id
_entity_poly.type
_entity_poly.pdbx_seq_one_letter_code
_entity_poly.pdbx_strand_id
1 'polypeptide(L)'
;MSDSSSTSTPNKLPECWGHRGASAAFPENTLASFERAIRDGAEGIESDVHVSLDNVVVMFHDPTLDRTTNGTGNIRDQNWYGPNGMEYLRTTKEPQQPIPTFAQTVELLMKVHPSSVLPPHTLILPSLASPRTA
;
A
#
# COMPACT_ATOMS: atom_id res chain seq x y z
N MET A 1 36.45 27.35 -17.32
CA MET A 1 36.01 25.94 -17.26
C MET A 1 35.59 25.67 -15.83
N SER A 2 34.31 25.88 -15.51
CA SER A 2 33.75 25.59 -14.20
C SER A 2 32.91 24.33 -14.36
N ASP A 3 33.47 23.22 -13.91
CA ASP A 3 32.82 21.92 -13.91
C ASP A 3 31.70 21.94 -12.86
N SER A 4 30.45 21.99 -13.33
CA SER A 4 29.27 21.90 -12.47
C SER A 4 29.08 20.44 -12.07
N SER A 5 29.68 20.06 -10.95
CA SER A 5 29.45 18.77 -10.30
C SER A 5 27.97 18.61 -9.98
N SER A 6 27.28 17.86 -10.82
CA SER A 6 25.93 17.33 -10.61
C SER A 6 25.99 16.35 -9.44
N THR A 7 25.75 16.84 -8.22
CA THR A 7 25.55 15.98 -7.05
C THR A 7 24.21 15.27 -7.22
N SER A 8 24.23 14.04 -7.74
CA SER A 8 23.09 13.14 -7.65
C SER A 8 22.78 12.94 -6.17
N THR A 9 21.61 13.35 -5.71
CA THR A 9 21.10 12.98 -4.38
C THR A 9 21.17 11.45 -4.27
N PRO A 10 21.78 10.89 -3.20
CA PRO A 10 21.79 9.45 -3.00
C PRO A 10 20.34 8.95 -2.98
N ASN A 11 20.08 7.79 -3.60
CA ASN A 11 18.76 7.17 -3.61
C ASN A 11 18.27 7.04 -2.16
N LYS A 12 17.36 7.93 -1.76
CA LYS A 12 16.80 7.93 -0.41
C LYS A 12 15.86 6.73 -0.32
N LEU A 13 16.14 5.83 0.61
CA LEU A 13 15.21 4.74 0.92
C LEU A 13 13.94 5.30 1.55
N PRO A 14 12.78 4.65 1.36
CA PRO A 14 11.54 5.11 1.98
C PRO A 14 11.67 5.19 3.51
N GLU A 15 11.29 6.31 4.09
CA GLU A 15 11.33 6.52 5.55
C GLU A 15 10.02 6.12 6.23
N CYS A 16 8.90 6.16 5.50
CA CYS A 16 7.58 5.82 6.00
C CYS A 16 6.98 4.62 5.26
N TRP A 17 6.73 3.55 6.00
CA TRP A 17 6.15 2.31 5.49
C TRP A 17 4.78 2.05 6.12
N GLY A 18 3.79 1.76 5.28
CA GLY A 18 2.51 1.22 5.74
C GLY A 18 2.64 -0.26 6.10
N HIS A 19 2.90 -0.57 7.38
CA HIS A 19 2.96 -1.94 7.89
C HIS A 19 1.60 -2.63 7.74
N ARG A 20 1.54 -3.58 6.79
CA ARG A 20 0.31 -4.24 6.29
C ARG A 20 -0.72 -3.25 5.76
N GLY A 21 -0.25 -2.15 5.17
CA GLY A 21 -1.02 -0.98 4.78
C GLY A 21 -1.38 -0.06 5.96
N ALA A 22 -2.50 0.67 5.86
CA ALA A 22 -3.06 1.47 6.95
C ALA A 22 -3.82 0.59 7.97
N SER A 23 -3.16 -0.45 8.48
CA SER A 23 -3.74 -1.55 9.27
C SER A 23 -4.39 -1.12 10.58
N ALA A 24 -4.01 0.04 11.12
CA ALA A 24 -4.72 0.65 12.25
C ALA A 24 -6.17 1.00 11.88
N ALA A 25 -6.40 1.58 10.70
CA ALA A 25 -7.70 2.06 10.24
C ALA A 25 -8.50 1.02 9.42
N PHE A 26 -7.82 0.20 8.62
CA PHE A 26 -8.44 -0.78 7.71
C PHE A 26 -8.01 -2.22 8.06
N PRO A 27 -8.64 -3.26 7.51
CA PRO A 27 -8.17 -4.63 7.69
C PRO A 27 -6.77 -4.80 7.08
N GLU A 28 -5.84 -5.36 7.86
CA GLU A 28 -4.46 -5.57 7.43
C GLU A 28 -4.38 -6.40 6.14
N ASN A 29 -3.35 -6.15 5.32
CA ASN A 29 -3.07 -6.88 4.08
C ASN A 29 -4.24 -6.87 3.05
N THR A 30 -5.03 -5.79 3.00
CA THR A 30 -6.10 -5.60 2.01
C THR A 30 -5.80 -4.47 1.04
N LEU A 31 -6.37 -4.53 -0.17
CA LEU A 31 -6.26 -3.44 -1.15
C LEU A 31 -6.74 -2.10 -0.59
N ALA A 32 -7.83 -2.11 0.21
CA ALA A 32 -8.33 -0.90 0.87
C ALA A 32 -7.31 -0.32 1.87
N SER A 33 -6.64 -1.17 2.64
CA SER A 33 -5.57 -0.76 3.57
C SER A 33 -4.37 -0.19 2.83
N PHE A 34 -3.97 -0.80 1.70
CA PHE A 34 -2.86 -0.30 0.88
C PHE A 34 -3.21 1.02 0.19
N GLU A 35 -4.38 1.13 -0.44
CA GLU A 35 -4.86 2.38 -1.04
C GLU A 35 -4.91 3.51 -0.01
N ARG A 36 -5.36 3.20 1.21
CA ARG A 36 -5.40 4.19 2.27
C ARG A 36 -4.01 4.64 2.67
N ALA A 37 -3.06 3.72 2.88
CA ALA A 37 -1.69 4.08 3.24
C ALA A 37 -1.03 4.96 2.16
N ILE A 38 -1.24 4.66 0.88
CA ILE A 38 -0.77 5.51 -0.24
C ILE A 38 -1.38 6.91 -0.15
N ARG A 39 -2.70 7.02 0.09
CA ARG A 39 -3.38 8.32 0.23
C ARG A 39 -2.93 9.10 1.47
N ASP A 40 -2.57 8.40 2.54
CA ASP A 40 -2.06 9.00 3.78
C ASP A 40 -0.58 9.41 3.66
N GLY A 41 0.08 9.12 2.53
CA GLY A 41 1.45 9.56 2.23
C GLY A 41 2.55 8.57 2.59
N ALA A 42 2.23 7.29 2.79
CA ALA A 42 3.25 6.26 2.93
C ALA A 42 4.10 6.18 1.66
N GLU A 43 5.43 6.14 1.83
CA GLU A 43 6.40 6.06 0.74
C GLU A 43 6.62 4.62 0.26
N GLY A 44 6.31 3.65 1.12
CA GLY A 44 6.30 2.23 0.81
C GLY A 44 5.15 1.51 1.52
N ILE A 45 4.82 0.33 1.03
CA ILE A 45 3.89 -0.60 1.67
C ILE A 45 4.68 -1.83 2.07
N GLU A 46 4.51 -2.27 3.31
CA GLU A 46 4.96 -3.57 3.78
C GLU A 46 3.76 -4.53 3.80
N SER A 47 4.00 -5.78 3.46
CA SER A 47 2.96 -6.81 3.38
C SER A 47 3.59 -8.20 3.49
N ASP A 48 2.74 -9.18 3.83
CA ASP A 48 3.10 -10.57 4.08
C ASP A 48 2.51 -11.49 3.01
N VAL A 49 3.25 -12.51 2.58
CA VAL A 49 2.79 -13.48 1.56
C VAL A 49 2.65 -14.89 2.13
N HIS A 50 1.60 -15.59 1.68
CA HIS A 50 1.50 -17.05 1.72
C HIS A 50 1.17 -17.60 0.34
N VAL A 51 1.30 -18.92 0.16
CA VAL A 51 0.96 -19.63 -1.06
C VAL A 51 -0.11 -20.67 -0.76
N SER A 52 -1.20 -20.66 -1.52
CA SER A 52 -2.28 -21.66 -1.42
C SER A 52 -1.86 -23.02 -1.98
N LEU A 53 -2.69 -24.05 -1.76
CA LEU A 53 -2.46 -25.41 -2.27
C LEU A 53 -2.35 -25.47 -3.80
N ASP A 54 -3.10 -24.61 -4.50
CA ASP A 54 -3.12 -24.46 -5.95
C ASP A 54 -2.17 -23.35 -6.47
N ASN A 55 -1.14 -23.01 -5.68
CA ASN A 55 -0.03 -22.12 -6.03
C ASN A 55 -0.39 -20.63 -6.28
N VAL A 56 -1.45 -20.14 -5.64
CA VAL A 56 -1.79 -18.72 -5.68
C VAL A 56 -1.09 -18.00 -4.52
N VAL A 57 -0.32 -16.96 -4.84
CA VAL A 57 0.31 -16.10 -3.83
C VAL A 57 -0.71 -15.09 -3.32
N VAL A 58 -0.94 -15.08 -2.01
CA VAL A 58 -1.96 -14.26 -1.33
C VAL A 58 -1.33 -13.35 -0.29
N MET A 59 -1.95 -12.21 -0.04
CA MET A 59 -1.51 -11.23 0.95
C MET A 59 -2.13 -11.53 2.30
N PHE A 60 -1.33 -12.09 3.22
CA PHE A 60 -1.80 -12.56 4.51
C PHE A 60 -0.63 -12.80 5.47
N HIS A 61 -0.80 -12.47 6.76
CA HIS A 61 0.29 -12.59 7.75
C HIS A 61 0.37 -13.97 8.40
N ASP A 62 -0.71 -14.38 9.08
CA ASP A 62 -0.73 -15.62 9.85
C ASP A 62 -0.73 -16.83 8.90
N PRO A 63 -0.15 -17.98 9.28
CA PRO A 63 -0.26 -19.18 8.46
C PRO A 63 -1.70 -19.73 8.42
N THR A 64 -2.57 -19.30 9.33
CA THR A 64 -3.98 -19.73 9.39
C THR A 64 -4.94 -18.55 9.25
N LEU A 65 -6.15 -18.85 8.75
CA LEU A 65 -7.17 -17.86 8.39
C LEU A 65 -7.91 -17.25 9.60
N ASP A 66 -7.80 -17.89 10.76
CA ASP A 66 -8.70 -17.74 11.90
C ASP A 66 -8.74 -16.35 12.52
N ARG A 67 -7.60 -15.64 12.58
CA ARG A 67 -7.51 -14.37 13.31
C ARG A 67 -8.23 -13.23 12.59
N THR A 68 -8.09 -13.15 11.26
CA THR A 68 -8.47 -11.95 10.50
C THR A 68 -9.54 -12.19 9.46
N THR A 69 -10.03 -13.42 9.29
CA THR A 69 -11.10 -13.76 8.32
C THR A 69 -12.20 -14.60 8.93
N ASN A 70 -13.26 -14.80 8.15
CA ASN A 70 -14.33 -15.74 8.47
C ASN A 70 -14.01 -17.21 8.10
N GLY A 71 -12.79 -17.51 7.66
CA GLY A 71 -12.31 -18.87 7.40
C GLY A 71 -11.51 -19.44 8.57
N THR A 72 -11.15 -20.72 8.49
CA THR A 72 -10.34 -21.42 9.49
C THR A 72 -9.28 -22.30 8.84
N GLY A 73 -8.25 -22.66 9.60
CA GLY A 73 -7.23 -23.59 9.17
C GLY A 73 -6.11 -22.97 8.33
N ASN A 74 -5.17 -23.81 7.91
CA ASN A 74 -3.91 -23.39 7.29
C ASN A 74 -4.11 -23.02 5.81
N ILE A 75 -3.50 -21.93 5.36
CA ILE A 75 -3.60 -21.44 3.98
C ILE A 75 -2.98 -22.44 2.99
N ARG A 76 -1.83 -23.02 3.34
CA ARG A 76 -1.07 -23.92 2.45
C ARG A 76 -1.80 -25.22 2.12
N ASP A 77 -2.81 -25.57 2.93
CA ASP A 77 -3.56 -26.81 2.84
C ASP A 77 -4.91 -26.62 2.10
N GLN A 78 -5.18 -25.42 1.56
CA GLN A 78 -6.46 -25.06 0.96
C GLN A 78 -6.30 -24.48 -0.45
N ASN A 79 -7.23 -24.79 -1.35
CA ASN A 79 -7.27 -24.18 -2.69
C ASN A 79 -7.76 -22.73 -2.60
N TRP A 80 -7.14 -21.87 -3.38
CA TRP A 80 -7.63 -20.52 -3.62
C TRP A 80 -8.91 -20.53 -4.46
N TYR A 81 -8.94 -21.33 -5.53
CA TYR A 81 -10.06 -21.44 -6.45
C TYR A 81 -11.01 -22.59 -6.12
N GLY A 82 -12.22 -22.52 -6.68
CA GLY A 82 -13.21 -23.61 -6.66
C GLY A 82 -14.42 -23.30 -5.77
N PRO A 83 -15.42 -24.19 -5.69
CA PRO A 83 -16.69 -23.89 -5.02
C PRO A 83 -16.57 -23.54 -3.54
N ASN A 84 -15.49 -23.97 -2.89
CA ASN A 84 -15.16 -23.65 -1.49
C ASN A 84 -13.78 -22.96 -1.38
N GLY A 85 -13.35 -22.28 -2.45
CA GLY A 85 -12.04 -21.64 -2.52
C GLY A 85 -11.90 -20.47 -1.55
N MET A 86 -10.67 -20.19 -1.13
CA MET A 86 -10.38 -19.05 -0.25
C MET A 86 -10.74 -17.69 -0.87
N GLU A 87 -10.94 -17.59 -2.19
CA GLU A 87 -11.35 -16.36 -2.89
C GLU A 87 -12.68 -15.75 -2.38
N TYR A 88 -13.53 -16.57 -1.74
CA TYR A 88 -14.80 -16.13 -1.17
C TYR A 88 -14.71 -15.66 0.29
N LEU A 89 -13.57 -15.86 0.96
CA LEU A 89 -13.38 -15.45 2.35
C LEU A 89 -13.31 -13.92 2.48
N ARG A 90 -13.72 -13.42 3.64
CA ARG A 90 -13.75 -12.00 3.95
C ARG A 90 -13.07 -11.72 5.27
N THR A 91 -12.43 -10.55 5.36
CA THR A 91 -11.87 -10.07 6.62
C THR A 91 -12.96 -9.84 7.65
N THR A 92 -12.66 -10.04 8.93
CA THR A 92 -13.61 -9.81 10.04
C THR A 92 -13.69 -8.34 10.46
N LYS A 93 -12.59 -7.59 10.30
CA LYS A 93 -12.56 -6.14 10.54
C LYS A 93 -13.31 -5.40 9.42
N GLU A 94 -14.03 -4.35 9.79
CA GLU A 94 -14.72 -3.47 8.84
C GLU A 94 -13.78 -2.43 8.19
N PRO A 95 -14.03 -2.02 6.92
CA PRO A 95 -14.98 -2.65 6.00
C PRO A 95 -14.51 -4.06 5.63
N GLN A 96 -15.39 -5.05 5.61
CA GLN A 96 -15.00 -6.40 5.19
C GLN A 96 -14.47 -6.39 3.74
N GLN A 97 -13.32 -7.03 3.50
CA GLN A 97 -12.66 -7.10 2.20
C GLN A 97 -12.31 -8.54 1.84
N PRO A 98 -12.17 -8.87 0.54
CA PRO A 98 -11.52 -10.11 0.13
C PRO A 98 -10.03 -10.11 0.49
N ILE A 99 -9.44 -11.30 0.61
CA ILE A 99 -7.99 -11.46 0.65
C ILE A 99 -7.44 -11.09 -0.75
N PRO A 100 -6.46 -10.18 -0.87
CA PRO A 100 -5.84 -9.89 -2.16
C PRO A 100 -4.86 -10.98 -2.57
N THR A 101 -4.78 -11.25 -3.87
CA THR A 101 -3.63 -11.95 -4.46
C THR A 101 -2.47 -10.98 -4.63
N PHE A 102 -1.25 -11.51 -4.71
CA PHE A 102 -0.06 -10.71 -5.02
C PHE A 102 -0.21 -9.95 -6.35
N ALA A 103 -0.80 -10.58 -7.37
CA ALA A 103 -1.06 -9.96 -8.67
C ALA A 103 -1.96 -8.73 -8.58
N GLN A 104 -3.05 -8.82 -7.80
CA GLN A 104 -3.95 -7.68 -7.56
C GLN A 104 -3.24 -6.55 -6.81
N THR A 105 -2.38 -6.88 -5.85
CA THR A 105 -1.57 -5.87 -5.13
C THR A 105 -0.59 -5.17 -6.05
N VAL A 106 0.11 -5.91 -6.93
CA VAL A 106 1.00 -5.30 -7.94
C VAL A 106 0.20 -4.42 -8.89
N GLU A 107 -0.95 -4.88 -9.37
CA GLU A 107 -1.82 -4.07 -10.24
C GLU A 107 -2.21 -2.76 -9.56
N LEU A 108 -2.58 -2.79 -8.27
CA LEU A 108 -2.85 -1.58 -7.50
C LEU A 108 -1.63 -0.65 -7.45
N LEU A 109 -0.45 -1.17 -7.12
CA LEU A 109 0.78 -0.37 -6.98
C LEU A 109 1.29 0.20 -8.30
N MET A 110 0.98 -0.44 -9.42
CA MET A 110 1.35 0.03 -10.75
C MET A 110 0.36 1.03 -11.35
N LYS A 111 -0.75 1.34 -10.66
CA LYS A 111 -1.67 2.39 -11.11
C LYS A 111 -0.95 3.73 -11.14
N VAL A 112 -0.98 4.39 -12.30
CA VAL A 112 -0.43 5.74 -12.45
C VAL A 112 -1.30 6.70 -11.63
N HIS A 113 -0.74 7.24 -10.54
CA HIS A 113 -1.38 8.33 -9.82
C HIS A 113 -1.11 9.66 -10.56
N PRO A 114 -2.15 10.47 -10.85
CA PRO A 114 -2.01 11.77 -11.52
C PRO A 114 -1.07 12.76 -10.80
N SER A 115 -0.78 12.53 -9.52
CA SER A 115 0.10 13.37 -8.69
C SER A 115 1.60 13.13 -8.93
N SER A 116 1.98 12.19 -9.80
CA SER A 116 3.38 11.98 -10.19
C SER A 116 3.95 13.08 -11.11
N VAL A 117 3.10 14.03 -11.54
CA VAL A 117 3.55 15.32 -12.07
C VAL A 117 3.74 16.28 -10.89
N LEU A 118 4.93 16.30 -10.31
CA LEU A 118 5.34 17.41 -9.44
C LEU A 118 5.15 18.72 -10.24
N PRO A 119 4.44 19.74 -9.72
CA PRO A 119 4.42 21.03 -10.39
C PRO A 119 5.87 21.55 -10.47
N PRO A 120 6.32 22.10 -11.62
CA PRO A 120 7.63 22.74 -11.68
C PRO A 120 7.61 23.90 -10.68
N HIS A 121 8.51 23.85 -9.70
CA HIS A 121 8.80 24.89 -8.70
C HIS A 121 7.99 26.18 -8.86
N THR A 122 6.85 26.28 -8.17
CA THR A 122 6.20 27.58 -7.97
C THR A 122 7.14 28.41 -7.10
N LEU A 123 7.88 29.33 -7.75
CA LEU A 123 8.59 30.40 -7.06
C LEU A 123 7.59 31.18 -6.22
N ILE A 124 7.63 31.00 -4.91
CA ILE A 124 6.94 31.86 -3.96
C ILE A 124 7.63 33.22 -4.04
N LEU A 125 7.03 34.15 -4.79
CA LEU A 125 7.40 35.56 -4.73
C LEU A 125 7.03 36.08 -3.33
N PRO A 126 7.95 36.74 -2.60
CA PRO A 126 7.63 37.29 -1.30
C PRO A 126 6.58 38.39 -1.46
N SER A 127 5.49 38.26 -0.71
CA SER A 127 4.44 39.26 -0.55
C SER A 127 5.05 40.60 -0.15
N LEU A 128 4.89 41.62 -0.99
CA LEU A 128 5.27 42.99 -0.67
C LEU A 128 4.38 43.49 0.48
N ALA A 129 5.00 43.74 1.63
CA ALA A 129 4.36 44.39 2.76
C ALA A 129 3.81 45.77 2.35
N SER A 130 2.52 45.99 2.63
CA SER A 130 1.88 47.29 2.46
C SER A 130 2.39 48.27 3.54
N PRO A 131 2.75 49.52 3.20
CA PRO A 131 3.20 50.48 4.20
C PRO A 131 2.03 50.93 5.09
N ARG A 132 2.26 50.90 6.41
CA ARG A 132 1.41 51.54 7.41
C ARG A 132 1.39 53.05 7.16
N THR A 133 0.20 53.62 7.03
CA THR A 133 -0.01 55.07 7.21
C THR A 133 -0.17 55.38 8.69
N ALA A 134 0.37 56.53 9.08
CA ALA A 134 0.50 57.06 10.43
C ALA A 134 -0.84 57.38 11.12
#